data_AF-A0AB36EHN7-F1
#
_entry.id   AF-A0AB36EHN7-F1
#
_cell.length_a   1.000
_cell.length_b   1.000
_cell.length_c   1.000
_cell.angle_alpha   90.00
_cell.angle_beta   90.00
_cell.angle_gamma   90.00
#
_symmetry.space_group_name_H-M   'P 1'
#
loop_
_entity.id
_entity.type
_entity.pdbx_description
1 polymer ?
#
loop_
_entity_poly.entity_id
_entity_poly.type
_entity_poly.pdbx_seq_one_letter_code
_entity_poly.pdbx_strand_id
1 'polypeptide(L)'
;MNNIVTHGDKKVEIYSSSHKVKSLYYATDMAVNTDGTARSYHPQDPWATKGLAFNNMGNAITNIYDEKGKLANCGERKGACYKKIINTFEKARDSGYNPAGYPRVETDQIIPWKYDNALRRMVPCTILSGPFKGYFVSQTSIHVDTSRPECDQNRYLDSREFKAVVLPKNVDWRSGGIRTDDGDIVVVRDAESGRIAYAINGDRGPAKAIGEGTIALTSYLSGKTIKNDSTYEEIKKLHRKRVQYVTFPADDIRKKKATGIFTQADIDQEGEKLFEAWGGQERLKACESLP
;
A
#
# COMPACT_ATOMS: atom_id res chain seq x y z
N MET A 1 -5.67 -20.20 19.73
CA MET A 1 -5.35 -18.76 19.58
C MET A 1 -6.38 -17.99 20.37
N ASN A 2 -6.06 -16.78 20.82
CA ASN A 2 -7.04 -15.92 21.52
C ASN A 2 -7.46 -14.80 20.57
N ASN A 3 -8.76 -14.50 20.46
CA ASN A 3 -9.23 -13.30 19.78
C ASN A 3 -8.77 -12.08 20.60
N ILE A 4 -8.20 -11.08 19.92
CA ILE A 4 -7.61 -9.90 20.56
C ILE A 4 -8.47 -8.66 20.33
N VAL A 5 -8.99 -8.49 19.12
CA VAL A 5 -9.69 -7.27 18.69
C VAL A 5 -10.55 -7.59 17.46
N THR A 6 -11.78 -7.06 17.41
CA THR A 6 -12.53 -6.87 16.16
C THR A 6 -12.09 -5.53 15.54
N HIS A 7 -11.51 -5.54 14.34
CA HIS A 7 -11.08 -4.28 13.71
C HIS A 7 -12.29 -3.39 13.37
N GLY A 8 -12.05 -2.09 13.09
CA GLY A 8 -13.11 -1.08 12.89
C GLY A 8 -14.12 -1.39 11.78
N ASP A 9 -13.80 -2.35 10.90
CA ASP A 9 -14.79 -3.12 10.17
C ASP A 9 -15.18 -4.33 11.01
N LYS A 10 -16.40 -4.32 11.59
CA LYS A 10 -16.92 -5.32 12.55
C LYS A 10 -16.94 -6.78 12.01
N LYS A 11 -16.41 -7.01 10.82
CA LYS A 11 -16.41 -8.28 10.09
C LYS A 11 -15.10 -9.05 10.15
N VAL A 12 -14.00 -8.44 10.62
CA VAL A 12 -12.69 -9.11 10.66
C VAL A 12 -12.19 -9.23 12.09
N GLU A 13 -12.03 -10.47 12.53
CA GLU A 13 -11.44 -10.82 13.82
C GLU A 13 -9.93 -11.06 13.68
N ILE A 14 -9.16 -10.53 14.64
CA ILE A 14 -7.71 -10.70 14.70
C ILE A 14 -7.36 -11.60 15.88
N TYR A 15 -6.64 -12.68 15.62
CA TYR A 15 -6.27 -13.69 16.60
C TYR A 15 -4.77 -13.63 16.92
N SER A 16 -4.38 -13.75 18.19
CA SER A 16 -2.97 -13.96 18.58
C SER A 16 -2.68 -15.41 18.91
N SER A 17 -1.45 -15.77 18.60
CA SER A 17 -0.84 -17.02 19.02
C SER A 17 -0.01 -16.82 20.30
N SER A 18 -0.24 -17.66 21.31
CA SER A 18 0.64 -17.80 22.49
C SER A 18 1.89 -18.65 22.22
N HIS A 19 2.02 -19.20 21.00
CA HIS A 19 3.15 -20.04 20.58
C HIS A 19 4.51 -19.37 20.76
N LYS A 20 5.58 -20.17 20.66
CA LYS A 20 6.96 -19.68 20.71
C LYS A 20 7.21 -18.59 19.67
N VAL A 21 6.84 -18.86 18.42
CA VAL A 21 6.80 -17.87 17.33
C VAL A 21 5.52 -17.03 17.49
N LYS A 22 5.69 -15.75 17.81
CA LYS A 22 4.59 -14.80 18.02
C LYS A 22 3.98 -14.44 16.69
N SER A 23 2.67 -14.61 16.57
CA SER A 23 1.95 -14.33 15.33
C SER A 23 0.58 -13.74 15.58
N LEU A 24 0.09 -13.02 14.58
CA LEU A 24 -1.29 -12.59 14.43
C LEU A 24 -1.90 -13.33 13.24
N TYR A 25 -3.16 -13.73 13.32
CA TYR A 25 -3.91 -14.37 12.25
C TYR A 25 -5.21 -13.62 11.99
N TYR A 26 -5.57 -13.48 10.72
CA TYR A 26 -6.90 -13.05 10.30
C TYR A 26 -7.20 -13.52 8.87
N ALA A 27 -8.47 -13.47 8.48
CA ALA A 27 -8.90 -13.73 7.11
C ALA A 27 -9.86 -12.65 6.61
N THR A 28 -9.67 -12.21 5.37
CA THR A 28 -10.52 -11.22 4.70
C THR A 28 -10.33 -11.28 3.19
N ASP A 29 -11.19 -10.64 2.42
CA ASP A 29 -10.93 -10.40 1.01
C ASP A 29 -9.72 -9.48 0.83
N MET A 30 -9.01 -9.62 -0.29
CA MET A 30 -7.86 -8.80 -0.66
C MET A 30 -8.19 -7.95 -1.88
N ALA A 31 -8.27 -6.63 -1.69
CA ALA A 31 -8.22 -5.65 -2.76
C ALA A 31 -6.78 -5.42 -3.23
N VAL A 32 -6.63 -4.80 -4.41
CA VAL A 32 -5.31 -4.52 -4.98
C VAL A 32 -4.89 -3.11 -4.58
N ASN A 33 -3.75 -2.99 -3.90
CA ASN A 33 -3.07 -1.73 -3.69
C ASN A 33 -2.12 -1.48 -4.87
N THR A 34 -2.34 -0.37 -5.58
CA THR A 34 -1.49 0.05 -6.70
C THR A 34 -0.50 1.14 -6.32
N ASP A 35 -0.47 1.59 -5.07
CA ASP A 35 0.51 2.57 -4.59
C ASP A 35 1.93 1.97 -4.60
N GLY A 36 2.94 2.82 -4.71
CA GLY A 36 4.35 2.45 -4.66
C GLY A 36 5.02 2.16 -6.00
N THR A 37 4.28 1.99 -7.09
CA THR A 37 4.89 1.78 -8.42
C THR A 37 5.01 3.08 -9.21
N ALA A 38 6.00 3.16 -10.10
CA ALA A 38 6.21 4.34 -10.96
C ALA A 38 5.01 4.71 -11.84
N ARG A 39 4.08 3.77 -12.06
CA ARG A 39 2.88 3.95 -12.89
C ARG A 39 1.61 4.27 -12.07
N SER A 40 1.69 4.35 -10.73
CA SER A 40 0.50 4.57 -9.88
C SER A 40 -0.26 5.82 -10.29
N TYR A 41 0.44 6.94 -10.53
CA TYR A 41 -0.19 8.23 -10.76
C TYR A 41 0.45 9.00 -11.92
N HIS A 42 -0.38 9.54 -12.80
CA HIS A 42 0.07 10.37 -13.91
C HIS A 42 -0.67 11.72 -13.91
N PRO A 43 0.03 12.87 -14.00
CA PRO A 43 -0.61 14.19 -13.94
C PRO A 43 -1.68 14.42 -15.02
N GLN A 44 -1.52 13.77 -16.18
CA GLN A 44 -2.45 13.90 -17.31
C GLN A 44 -3.55 12.83 -17.36
N ASP A 45 -3.56 11.88 -16.41
CA ASP A 45 -4.60 10.84 -16.31
C ASP A 45 -5.18 10.77 -14.89
N PRO A 46 -5.73 11.88 -14.36
CA PRO A 46 -6.17 11.92 -12.97
C PRO A 46 -7.38 11.02 -12.69
N TRP A 47 -8.09 10.59 -13.74
CA TRP A 47 -9.22 9.66 -13.67
C TRP A 47 -8.82 8.20 -13.85
N ALA A 48 -7.57 7.91 -14.24
CA ALA A 48 -7.10 6.58 -14.65
C ALA A 48 -7.90 5.94 -15.81
N THR A 49 -8.35 6.76 -16.76
CA THR A 49 -9.15 6.32 -17.91
C THR A 49 -8.41 6.41 -19.23
N LYS A 50 -7.23 7.03 -19.27
CA LYS A 50 -6.41 7.16 -20.49
C LYS A 50 -5.40 6.02 -20.64
N GLY A 51 -5.39 5.08 -19.70
CA GLY A 51 -4.43 3.97 -19.69
C GLY A 51 -3.00 4.43 -19.41
N LEU A 52 -2.80 5.58 -18.76
CA LEU A 52 -1.48 5.99 -18.31
C LEU A 52 -1.25 5.51 -16.87
N ALA A 53 -2.19 5.81 -15.98
CA ALA A 53 -2.05 5.53 -14.56
C ALA A 53 -2.72 4.22 -14.12
N PHE A 54 -2.11 3.57 -13.12
CA PHE A 54 -2.67 2.42 -12.40
C PHE A 54 -3.57 2.81 -11.22
N ASN A 55 -3.73 4.10 -10.98
CA ASN A 55 -4.62 4.63 -9.96
C ASN A 55 -5.08 6.03 -10.36
N ASN A 56 -6.15 6.49 -9.75
CA ASN A 56 -6.69 7.83 -9.95
C ASN A 56 -6.19 8.77 -8.85
N MET A 57 -6.10 10.07 -9.16
CA MET A 57 -5.59 11.07 -8.21
C MET A 57 -6.49 11.23 -6.98
N GLY A 58 -7.76 10.81 -7.03
CA GLY A 58 -8.63 10.79 -5.87
C GLY A 58 -8.20 9.81 -4.78
N ASN A 59 -7.37 8.81 -5.11
CA ASN A 59 -6.72 7.95 -4.11
C ASN A 59 -5.60 8.70 -3.39
N ALA A 60 -4.72 9.38 -4.14
CA ALA A 60 -3.56 10.08 -3.60
C ALA A 60 -3.89 11.32 -2.76
N ILE A 61 -4.91 12.09 -3.14
CA ILE A 61 -5.20 13.37 -2.51
C ILE A 61 -5.75 13.16 -1.11
N THR A 62 -5.19 13.81 -0.09
CA THR A 62 -5.69 13.78 1.30
C THR A 62 -6.63 14.94 1.57
N ASN A 63 -6.22 16.15 1.20
CA ASN A 63 -6.98 17.38 1.35
C ASN A 63 -7.05 18.19 0.06
N ILE A 64 -8.14 18.93 -0.11
CA ILE A 64 -8.30 19.95 -1.16
C ILE A 64 -8.62 21.30 -0.53
N TYR A 65 -8.13 22.38 -1.12
CA TYR A 65 -8.42 23.75 -0.70
C TYR A 65 -8.85 24.59 -1.90
N ASP A 66 -9.71 25.56 -1.63
CA ASP A 66 -10.17 26.50 -2.65
C ASP A 66 -9.11 27.58 -2.98
N GLU A 67 -9.45 28.47 -3.91
CA GLU A 67 -8.59 29.58 -4.40
C GLU A 67 -8.23 30.60 -3.31
N LYS A 68 -8.95 30.58 -2.18
CA LYS A 68 -8.70 31.43 -1.00
C LYS A 68 -7.89 30.69 0.06
N GLY A 69 -7.46 29.46 -0.22
CA GLY A 69 -6.72 28.60 0.71
C GLY A 69 -7.59 27.97 1.81
N LYS A 70 -8.93 28.04 1.72
CA LYS A 70 -9.83 27.44 2.71
C LYS A 70 -10.00 25.94 2.42
N LEU A 71 -9.95 25.12 3.47
CA LEU A 71 -10.18 23.68 3.36
C LEU A 71 -11.55 23.40 2.74
N ALA A 72 -11.56 22.63 1.67
CA ALA A 72 -12.71 22.41 0.80
C ALA A 72 -13.05 20.91 0.64
N ASN A 73 -12.59 20.06 1.57
CA ASN A 73 -12.91 18.65 1.61
C ASN A 73 -14.43 18.41 1.56
N CYS A 74 -14.81 17.28 0.99
CA CYS A 74 -16.19 16.81 0.93
C CYS A 74 -16.31 15.45 1.59
N GLY A 75 -17.53 14.90 1.65
CA GLY A 75 -17.83 13.64 2.32
C GLY A 75 -17.24 12.40 1.64
N GLU A 76 -18.05 11.36 1.44
CA GLU A 76 -17.58 10.14 0.78
C GLU A 76 -17.02 10.45 -0.62
N ARG A 77 -15.85 9.90 -0.93
CA ARG A 77 -15.10 10.13 -2.19
C ARG A 77 -15.74 9.43 -3.39
N LYS A 78 -17.00 9.74 -3.65
CA LYS A 78 -17.82 9.22 -4.74
C LYS A 78 -18.62 10.35 -5.37
N GLY A 79 -19.18 10.09 -6.56
CA GLY A 79 -20.10 11.02 -7.23
C GLY A 79 -19.56 12.44 -7.34
N ALA A 80 -20.36 13.44 -6.90
CA ALA A 80 -19.99 14.84 -6.98
C ALA A 80 -18.74 15.21 -6.16
N CYS A 81 -18.52 14.55 -5.00
CA CYS A 81 -17.34 14.80 -4.18
C CYS A 81 -16.06 14.35 -4.90
N TYR A 82 -16.08 13.15 -5.50
CA TYR A 82 -14.97 12.66 -6.30
C TYR A 82 -14.65 13.61 -7.48
N LYS A 83 -15.68 14.05 -8.22
CA LYS A 83 -15.51 15.05 -9.30
C LYS A 83 -14.88 16.34 -8.79
N LYS A 84 -15.30 16.84 -7.63
CA LYS A 84 -14.72 18.04 -7.01
C LYS A 84 -13.23 17.86 -6.71
N ILE A 85 -12.83 16.71 -6.16
CA ILE A 85 -11.43 16.40 -5.86
C ILE A 85 -10.60 16.42 -7.15
N ILE A 86 -11.03 15.71 -8.19
CA ILE A 86 -10.29 15.65 -9.45
C ILE A 86 -10.22 17.02 -10.13
N ASN A 87 -11.32 17.76 -10.21
CA ASN A 87 -11.32 19.10 -10.79
C ASN A 87 -10.42 20.07 -10.01
N THR A 88 -10.33 19.92 -8.69
CA THR A 88 -9.42 20.73 -7.85
C THR A 88 -7.96 20.39 -8.17
N PHE A 89 -7.65 19.10 -8.32
CA PHE A 89 -6.33 18.66 -8.76
C PHE A 89 -5.96 19.21 -10.15
N GLU A 90 -6.86 19.11 -11.13
CA GLU A 90 -6.60 19.59 -12.49
C GLU A 90 -6.30 21.08 -12.51
N LYS A 91 -7.09 21.90 -11.78
CA LYS A 91 -6.82 23.33 -11.62
C LYS A 91 -5.47 23.61 -10.93
N ALA A 92 -5.15 22.86 -9.88
CA ALA A 92 -3.87 22.98 -9.18
C ALA A 92 -2.71 22.65 -10.15
N ARG A 93 -2.78 21.53 -10.88
CA ARG A 93 -1.81 21.12 -11.90
C ARG A 93 -1.64 22.19 -12.98
N ASP A 94 -2.74 22.70 -13.53
CA ASP A 94 -2.72 23.64 -14.65
C ASP A 94 -2.16 25.02 -14.25
N SER A 95 -2.23 25.37 -12.97
CA SER A 95 -1.56 26.54 -12.40
C SER A 95 -0.07 26.34 -12.09
N GLY A 96 0.49 25.14 -12.38
CA GLY A 96 1.83 24.76 -11.95
C GLY A 96 1.96 24.68 -10.42
N TYR A 97 0.89 24.22 -9.76
CA TYR A 97 0.73 24.11 -8.31
C TYR A 97 0.93 25.43 -7.56
N ASN A 98 0.61 26.56 -8.20
CA ASN A 98 0.73 27.88 -7.57
C ASN A 98 -0.42 28.10 -6.58
N PRO A 99 -0.20 28.20 -5.25
CA PRO A 99 -1.29 28.39 -4.31
C PRO A 99 -1.86 29.83 -4.31
N ALA A 100 -1.19 30.79 -4.97
CA ALA A 100 -1.62 32.17 -4.97
C ALA A 100 -2.79 32.40 -5.94
N GLY A 101 -4.02 32.33 -5.43
CA GLY A 101 -5.24 32.55 -6.20
C GLY A 101 -5.72 31.33 -6.98
N TYR A 102 -5.15 30.15 -6.74
CA TYR A 102 -5.58 28.89 -7.35
C TYR A 102 -5.84 27.82 -6.28
N PRO A 103 -6.66 26.80 -6.58
CA PRO A 103 -6.86 25.68 -5.67
C PRO A 103 -5.56 24.93 -5.41
N ARG A 104 -5.44 24.31 -4.24
CA ARG A 104 -4.31 23.43 -3.89
C ARG A 104 -4.81 22.06 -3.43
N VAL A 105 -3.94 21.07 -3.56
CA VAL A 105 -4.15 19.71 -3.05
C VAL A 105 -3.00 19.32 -2.14
N GLU A 106 -3.28 18.43 -1.20
CA GLU A 106 -2.27 17.69 -0.43
C GLU A 106 -2.43 16.21 -0.76
N THR A 107 -1.34 15.45 -0.71
CA THR A 107 -1.33 14.02 -1.09
C THR A 107 -0.61 13.18 -0.03
N ASP A 108 -0.71 13.59 1.24
CA ASP A 108 0.18 13.17 2.33
C ASP A 108 0.51 11.67 2.28
N GLN A 109 1.81 11.36 2.39
CA GLN A 109 2.32 9.99 2.44
C GLN A 109 1.98 9.11 1.22
N ILE A 110 1.49 9.68 0.10
CA ILE A 110 1.25 8.94 -1.17
C ILE A 110 2.07 9.50 -2.35
N ILE A 111 2.11 10.82 -2.51
CA ILE A 111 3.04 11.49 -3.44
C ILE A 111 3.91 12.45 -2.62
N PRO A 112 5.25 12.30 -2.62
CA PRO A 112 6.14 13.22 -1.94
C PRO A 112 6.19 14.57 -2.66
N TRP A 113 6.49 15.64 -1.93
CA TRP A 113 6.59 17.00 -2.46
C TRP A 113 7.98 17.55 -2.19
N LYS A 114 8.49 18.37 -3.12
CA LYS A 114 9.76 19.09 -2.97
C LYS A 114 9.56 20.57 -3.18
N TYR A 115 10.46 21.37 -2.62
CA TYR A 115 10.54 22.79 -2.96
C TYR A 115 11.22 22.96 -4.32
N ASP A 116 10.56 23.67 -5.23
CA ASP A 116 11.12 24.07 -6.52
C ASP A 116 11.70 25.48 -6.42
N ASN A 117 13.01 25.61 -6.62
CA ASN A 117 13.73 26.88 -6.49
C ASN A 117 13.35 27.90 -7.57
N ALA A 118 13.04 27.44 -8.79
CA ALA A 118 12.68 28.33 -9.89
C ALA A 118 11.27 28.89 -9.70
N LEU A 119 10.34 28.06 -9.23
CA LEU A 119 8.95 28.44 -8.99
C LEU A 119 8.72 29.05 -7.59
N ARG A 120 9.71 28.92 -6.68
CA ARG A 120 9.64 29.35 -5.28
C ARG A 120 8.43 28.79 -4.53
N ARG A 121 8.13 27.50 -4.72
CA ARG A 121 6.98 26.83 -4.08
C ARG A 121 7.16 25.32 -4.01
N MET A 122 6.34 24.67 -3.19
CA MET A 122 6.26 23.22 -3.16
C MET A 122 5.57 22.69 -4.42
N VAL A 123 6.11 21.62 -5.00
CA VAL A 123 5.54 20.88 -6.13
C VAL A 123 5.62 19.38 -5.86
N PRO A 124 4.68 18.57 -6.37
CA PRO A 124 4.77 17.11 -6.27
C PRO A 124 6.01 16.60 -7.00
N CYS A 125 6.69 15.61 -6.41
CA CYS A 125 7.81 14.92 -7.04
C CYS A 125 7.35 14.21 -8.32
N THR A 126 8.07 14.45 -9.41
CA THR A 126 7.91 13.72 -10.68
C THR A 126 9.16 12.95 -11.03
N ILE A 127 8.98 11.81 -11.69
CA ILE A 127 10.07 10.98 -12.21
C ILE A 127 10.71 11.72 -13.39
N LEU A 128 12.03 11.93 -13.33
CA LEU A 128 12.74 12.82 -14.26
C LEU A 128 13.30 12.11 -15.51
N SER A 129 13.46 10.80 -15.46
CA SER A 129 14.13 10.01 -16.50
C SER A 129 13.53 8.59 -16.63
N GLY A 130 13.93 7.88 -17.69
CA GLY A 130 13.47 6.52 -17.95
C GLY A 130 12.04 6.44 -18.52
N PRO A 131 11.47 5.23 -18.58
CA PRO A 131 10.18 4.97 -19.24
C PRO A 131 8.99 5.64 -18.53
N PHE A 132 9.13 5.98 -17.24
CA PHE A 132 8.10 6.63 -16.44
C PHE A 132 8.37 8.14 -16.24
N LYS A 133 9.19 8.76 -17.09
CA LYS A 133 9.39 10.21 -17.06
C LYS A 133 8.05 10.95 -17.12
N GLY A 134 7.83 11.86 -16.19
CA GLY A 134 6.61 12.67 -16.09
C GLY A 134 5.50 12.08 -15.22
N TYR A 135 5.63 10.83 -14.77
CA TYR A 135 4.77 10.27 -13.73
C TYR A 135 5.11 10.89 -12.37
N PHE A 136 4.18 10.83 -11.42
CA PHE A 136 4.50 11.18 -10.04
C PHE A 136 5.28 10.04 -9.38
N VAL A 137 6.15 10.40 -8.44
CA VAL A 137 6.69 9.42 -7.50
C VAL A 137 5.54 8.93 -6.62
N SER A 138 5.38 7.62 -6.51
CA SER A 138 4.43 7.00 -5.58
C SER A 138 5.21 6.44 -4.40
N GLN A 139 5.00 7.03 -3.23
CA GLN A 139 5.59 6.54 -1.99
C GLN A 139 4.67 5.54 -1.29
N THR A 140 5.28 4.72 -0.44
CA THR A 140 4.64 3.81 0.51
C THR A 140 5.18 4.10 1.91
N SER A 141 4.52 3.58 2.96
CA SER A 141 5.00 3.78 4.34
C SER A 141 6.41 3.24 4.58
N ILE A 142 6.82 2.20 3.85
CA ILE A 142 8.14 1.61 3.97
C ILE A 142 9.11 2.16 2.91
N HIS A 143 10.32 2.50 3.37
CA HIS A 143 11.44 2.83 2.50
C HIS A 143 12.31 1.58 2.33
N VAL A 144 12.51 1.16 1.08
CA VAL A 144 13.43 0.05 0.73
C VAL A 144 14.87 0.53 0.81
N ASP A 145 15.14 1.76 0.39
CA ASP A 145 16.48 2.34 0.38
C ASP A 145 16.43 3.79 0.86
N THR A 146 16.68 3.99 2.16
CA THR A 146 16.65 5.32 2.78
C THR A 146 17.80 6.23 2.38
N SER A 147 18.81 5.71 1.67
CA SER A 147 19.92 6.52 1.15
C SER A 147 19.52 7.34 -0.08
N ARG A 148 18.44 6.94 -0.77
CA ARG A 148 17.92 7.62 -1.96
C ARG A 148 17.09 8.86 -1.60
N PRO A 149 17.11 9.93 -2.42
CA PRO A 149 16.29 11.13 -2.18
C PRO A 149 14.78 10.84 -2.18
N GLU A 150 13.99 11.70 -1.54
CA GLU A 150 12.51 11.56 -1.48
C GLU A 150 11.82 11.55 -2.85
N CYS A 151 12.38 12.22 -3.86
CA CYS A 151 11.83 12.18 -5.22
C CYS A 151 12.42 11.04 -6.08
N ASP A 152 13.15 10.07 -5.51
CA ASP A 152 13.57 8.86 -6.22
C ASP A 152 12.56 7.75 -5.97
N GLN A 153 11.92 7.25 -7.03
CA GLN A 153 10.94 6.15 -6.95
C GLN A 153 11.52 4.90 -6.28
N ASN A 154 12.82 4.62 -6.46
CA ASN A 154 13.46 3.43 -5.91
C ASN A 154 13.77 3.55 -4.40
N ARG A 155 13.48 4.70 -3.78
CA ARG A 155 13.48 4.83 -2.32
C ARG A 155 12.39 3.97 -1.68
N TYR A 156 11.26 3.83 -2.38
CA TYR A 156 10.03 3.24 -1.89
C TYR A 156 9.83 1.83 -2.42
N LEU A 157 8.93 1.08 -1.78
CA LEU A 157 8.55 -0.25 -2.23
C LEU A 157 7.76 -0.18 -3.55
N ASP A 158 8.24 -0.85 -4.61
CA ASP A 158 7.50 -0.99 -5.87
C ASP A 158 6.45 -2.11 -5.76
N SER A 159 5.17 -1.75 -5.85
CA SER A 159 4.06 -2.72 -5.75
C SER A 159 4.01 -3.73 -6.89
N ARG A 160 4.78 -3.56 -7.97
CA ARG A 160 4.92 -4.56 -9.04
C ARG A 160 6.00 -5.59 -8.76
N GLU A 161 6.94 -5.28 -7.87
CA GLU A 161 8.11 -6.12 -7.60
C GLU A 161 8.01 -6.82 -6.24
N PHE A 162 7.56 -6.09 -5.23
CA PHE A 162 7.50 -6.57 -3.86
C PHE A 162 6.09 -7.02 -3.49
N LYS A 163 6.01 -8.20 -2.89
CA LYS A 163 4.82 -8.73 -2.23
C LYS A 163 4.70 -8.04 -0.86
N ALA A 164 3.74 -7.15 -0.76
CA ALA A 164 3.40 -6.49 0.50
C ALA A 164 1.87 -6.42 0.70
N VAL A 165 1.47 -6.34 1.97
CA VAL A 165 0.11 -6.06 2.44
C VAL A 165 0.05 -4.67 3.04
N VAL A 166 -1.15 -4.11 3.09
CA VAL A 166 -1.42 -2.80 3.68
C VAL A 166 -1.95 -2.97 5.10
N LEU A 167 -1.24 -2.40 6.07
CA LEU A 167 -1.64 -2.41 7.47
C LEU A 167 -2.53 -1.19 7.75
N PRO A 168 -3.70 -1.32 8.41
CA PRO A 168 -4.54 -0.17 8.66
C PRO A 168 -3.86 0.85 9.58
N LYS A 169 -4.13 2.14 9.37
CA LYS A 169 -3.66 3.20 10.27
C LYS A 169 -4.25 3.02 11.69
N ASN A 170 -3.48 3.41 12.69
CA ASN A 170 -3.90 3.48 14.11
C ASN A 170 -4.28 2.12 14.75
N VAL A 171 -3.81 0.99 14.21
CA VAL A 171 -3.99 -0.31 14.86
C VAL A 171 -2.95 -0.54 15.97
N ASP A 172 -3.37 -1.21 17.05
CA ASP A 172 -2.50 -1.69 18.12
C ASP A 172 -2.65 -3.21 18.30
N TRP A 173 -2.48 -3.96 17.22
CA TRP A 173 -2.53 -5.43 17.29
C TRP A 173 -1.22 -5.96 17.84
N ARG A 174 -1.32 -6.88 18.79
CA ARG A 174 -0.16 -7.38 19.54
C ARG A 174 -0.16 -8.89 19.65
N SER A 175 1.01 -9.50 19.56
CA SER A 175 1.20 -10.92 19.85
C SER A 175 2.34 -11.09 20.85
N GLY A 176 2.05 -11.71 22.00
CA GLY A 176 3.02 -11.81 23.10
C GLY A 176 3.51 -10.45 23.61
N GLY A 177 2.67 -9.41 23.57
CA GLY A 177 3.00 -8.04 23.96
C GLY A 177 3.66 -7.19 22.87
N ILE A 178 4.14 -7.81 21.78
CA ILE A 178 4.83 -7.14 20.68
C ILE A 178 3.80 -6.60 19.69
N ARG A 179 3.85 -5.29 19.42
CA ARG A 179 2.96 -4.59 18.48
C ARG A 179 3.41 -4.82 17.05
N THR A 180 2.45 -5.04 16.14
CA THR A 180 2.73 -5.10 14.71
C THR A 180 2.96 -3.70 14.12
N ASP A 181 3.94 -3.59 13.23
CA ASP A 181 4.28 -2.36 12.51
C ASP A 181 4.66 -2.60 11.04
N ASP A 182 5.19 -1.57 10.37
CA ASP A 182 5.65 -1.66 8.98
C ASP A 182 6.95 -2.48 8.93
N GLY A 183 7.12 -3.33 7.92
CA GLY A 183 8.29 -4.19 7.75
C GLY A 183 8.17 -5.57 8.40
N ASP A 184 7.19 -5.78 9.29
CA ASP A 184 6.85 -7.10 9.80
C ASP A 184 6.59 -8.09 8.66
N ILE A 185 7.16 -9.29 8.77
CA ILE A 185 6.95 -10.38 7.82
C ILE A 185 5.53 -10.92 7.95
N VAL A 186 4.93 -11.22 6.80
CA VAL A 186 3.57 -11.74 6.66
C VAL A 186 3.57 -12.95 5.73
N VAL A 187 2.95 -14.04 6.16
CA VAL A 187 2.58 -15.15 5.28
C VAL A 187 1.14 -14.95 4.84
N VAL A 188 0.92 -15.05 3.54
CA VAL A 188 -0.39 -14.83 2.93
C VAL A 188 -0.79 -16.06 2.15
N ARG A 189 -2.03 -16.53 2.32
CA ARG A 189 -2.57 -17.65 1.54
C ARG A 189 -3.91 -17.30 0.93
N ASP A 190 -4.02 -17.50 -0.38
CA ASP A 190 -5.30 -17.44 -1.08
C ASP A 190 -6.04 -18.78 -0.90
N ALA A 191 -7.21 -18.77 -0.26
CA ALA A 191 -7.93 -20.01 0.02
C ALA A 191 -8.45 -20.73 -1.23
N GLU A 192 -8.66 -20.01 -2.34
CA GLU A 192 -9.14 -20.58 -3.60
C GLU A 192 -8.03 -21.34 -4.35
N SER A 193 -6.90 -20.69 -4.61
CA SER A 193 -5.76 -21.31 -5.31
C SER A 193 -4.88 -22.17 -4.39
N GLY A 194 -4.97 -21.97 -3.08
CA GLY A 194 -4.12 -22.59 -2.08
C GLY A 194 -2.68 -22.05 -2.04
N ARG A 195 -2.33 -21.09 -2.92
CA ARG A 195 -0.97 -20.54 -3.02
C ARG A 195 -0.61 -19.73 -1.79
N ILE A 196 0.65 -19.91 -1.37
CA ILE A 196 1.26 -19.21 -0.24
C ILE A 196 2.29 -18.23 -0.77
N ALA A 197 2.23 -17.00 -0.30
CA ALA A 197 3.20 -15.96 -0.57
C ALA A 197 3.81 -15.46 0.74
N TYR A 198 5.08 -15.12 0.69
CA TYR A 198 5.77 -14.41 1.75
C TYR A 198 5.83 -12.93 1.39
N ALA A 199 5.42 -12.09 2.33
CA ALA A 199 5.20 -10.67 2.15
C ALA A 199 5.64 -9.91 3.40
N ILE A 200 5.45 -8.60 3.38
CA ILE A 200 5.61 -7.74 4.55
C ILE A 200 4.42 -6.79 4.71
N ASN A 201 4.25 -6.21 5.90
CA ASN A 201 3.47 -4.99 6.08
C ASN A 201 4.21 -3.83 5.39
N GLY A 202 3.87 -3.54 4.12
CA GLY A 202 4.65 -2.63 3.28
C GLY A 202 4.06 -1.23 3.13
N ASP A 203 2.81 -1.02 3.57
CA ASP A 203 2.15 0.27 3.45
C ASP A 203 1.09 0.50 4.53
N ARG A 204 0.57 1.74 4.63
CA ARG A 204 -0.48 2.14 5.58
C ARG A 204 -1.75 2.64 4.91
N GLY A 205 -2.82 1.89 5.12
CA GLY A 205 -4.13 2.14 4.53
C GLY A 205 -5.11 2.87 5.45
N PRO A 206 -6.37 3.08 5.00
CA PRO A 206 -7.41 3.68 5.82
C PRO A 206 -7.63 2.94 7.15
N ALA A 207 -7.90 3.67 8.23
CA ALA A 207 -8.00 3.11 9.59
C ALA A 207 -9.18 2.14 9.82
N LYS A 208 -10.11 2.04 8.86
CA LYS A 208 -11.33 1.21 8.95
C LYS A 208 -11.43 0.18 7.82
N ALA A 209 -10.36 -0.03 7.06
CA ALA A 209 -10.31 -0.99 5.98
C ALA A 209 -9.07 -1.88 6.17
N ILE A 210 -9.18 -3.15 5.81
CA ILE A 210 -8.13 -4.15 5.91
C ILE A 210 -8.24 -5.09 4.71
N GLY A 211 -7.12 -5.68 4.29
CA GLY A 211 -7.08 -6.63 3.20
C GLY A 211 -6.81 -5.94 1.88
N GLU A 212 -5.65 -5.29 1.79
CA GLU A 212 -5.13 -4.82 0.51
C GLU A 212 -3.73 -5.41 0.34
N GLY A 213 -3.41 -5.78 -0.90
CA GLY A 213 -2.12 -6.32 -1.28
C GLY A 213 -1.61 -5.68 -2.56
N THR A 214 -0.30 -5.50 -2.62
CA THR A 214 0.42 -5.06 -3.83
C THR A 214 0.02 -5.81 -5.10
N ILE A 215 0.30 -5.20 -6.26
CA ILE A 215 0.11 -5.82 -7.58
C ILE A 215 0.88 -7.15 -7.67
N ALA A 216 2.13 -7.20 -7.19
CA ALA A 216 2.96 -8.41 -7.18
C ALA A 216 2.32 -9.54 -6.37
N LEU A 217 1.82 -9.24 -5.16
CA LEU A 217 1.17 -10.21 -4.29
C LEU A 217 -0.11 -10.75 -4.92
N THR A 218 -1.00 -9.87 -5.35
CA THR A 218 -2.30 -10.26 -5.93
C THR A 218 -2.15 -10.98 -7.29
N SER A 219 -1.16 -10.58 -8.10
CA SER A 219 -0.75 -11.27 -9.33
C SER A 219 -0.26 -12.69 -9.03
N TYR A 220 0.64 -12.86 -8.05
CA TYR A 220 1.14 -14.17 -7.64
C TYR A 220 0.01 -15.09 -7.14
N LEU A 221 -0.82 -14.59 -6.22
CA LEU A 221 -1.92 -15.37 -5.64
C LEU A 221 -2.95 -15.77 -6.71
N SER A 222 -3.31 -14.87 -7.63
CA SER A 222 -4.24 -15.18 -8.72
C SER A 222 -3.63 -16.01 -9.86
N GLY A 223 -2.31 -15.96 -10.05
CA GLY A 223 -1.60 -16.59 -11.17
C GLY A 223 -1.77 -15.85 -12.48
N LYS A 224 -2.25 -14.61 -12.41
CA LYS A 224 -2.45 -13.75 -13.57
C LYS A 224 -1.30 -12.75 -13.60
N THR A 225 -0.60 -12.67 -14.72
CA THR A 225 0.45 -11.66 -14.94
C THR A 225 -0.16 -10.33 -15.34
N ILE A 226 0.36 -9.23 -14.80
CA ILE A 226 0.03 -7.87 -15.25
C ILE A 226 0.99 -7.45 -16.35
N LYS A 227 0.43 -6.91 -17.43
CA LYS A 227 1.21 -6.38 -18.54
C LYS A 227 1.58 -4.93 -18.30
N ASN A 228 2.61 -4.46 -19.00
CA ASN A 228 3.06 -3.07 -18.92
C ASN A 228 2.00 -2.07 -19.41
N ASP A 229 1.05 -2.50 -20.23
CA ASP A 229 -0.05 -1.70 -20.80
C ASP A 229 -1.39 -1.92 -20.10
N SER A 230 -1.44 -2.74 -19.05
CA SER A 230 -2.69 -2.98 -18.31
C SER A 230 -3.34 -1.69 -17.83
N THR A 231 -4.66 -1.66 -17.79
CA THR A 231 -5.46 -0.56 -17.28
C THR A 231 -5.73 -0.73 -15.78
N TYR A 232 -6.15 0.35 -15.12
CA TYR A 232 -6.56 0.29 -13.71
C TYR A 232 -7.69 -0.74 -13.47
N GLU A 233 -8.68 -0.79 -14.38
CA GLU A 233 -9.78 -1.76 -14.30
C GLU A 233 -9.31 -3.21 -14.45
N GLU A 234 -8.27 -3.47 -15.25
CA GLU A 234 -7.69 -4.80 -15.36
C GLU A 234 -6.93 -5.20 -14.10
N ILE A 235 -6.19 -4.27 -13.49
CA ILE A 235 -5.48 -4.54 -12.24
C ILE A 235 -6.45 -4.89 -11.12
N LYS A 236 -7.56 -4.16 -10.98
CA LYS A 236 -8.61 -4.45 -9.98
C LYS A 236 -9.18 -5.88 -10.08
N LYS A 237 -9.07 -6.55 -11.24
CA LYS A 237 -9.50 -7.96 -11.41
C LYS A 237 -8.55 -8.97 -10.74
N LEU A 238 -7.43 -8.53 -10.18
CA LEU A 238 -6.55 -9.35 -9.34
C LEU A 238 -7.05 -9.52 -7.91
N HIS A 239 -8.15 -8.84 -7.52
CA HIS A 239 -8.75 -9.01 -6.21
C HIS A 239 -8.94 -10.49 -5.87
N ARG A 240 -8.73 -10.83 -4.59
CA ARG A 240 -8.86 -12.19 -4.07
C ARG A 240 -9.90 -12.23 -2.97
N LYS A 241 -10.55 -13.37 -2.81
CA LYS A 241 -11.52 -13.59 -1.74
C LYS A 241 -10.96 -14.56 -0.72
N ARG A 242 -11.35 -14.40 0.55
CA ARG A 242 -10.96 -15.31 1.64
C ARG A 242 -9.44 -15.54 1.69
N VAL A 243 -8.69 -14.45 1.73
CA VAL A 243 -7.25 -14.50 1.92
C VAL A 243 -6.94 -14.60 3.40
N GLN A 244 -6.02 -15.47 3.75
CA GLN A 244 -5.52 -15.68 5.10
C GLN A 244 -4.19 -14.96 5.27
N TYR A 245 -3.98 -14.37 6.44
CA TYR A 245 -2.79 -13.59 6.77
C TYR A 245 -2.23 -14.10 8.10
N VAL A 246 -0.93 -14.33 8.15
CA VAL A 246 -0.17 -14.58 9.37
C VAL A 246 0.94 -13.56 9.47
N THR A 247 0.79 -12.56 10.34
CA THR A 247 1.82 -11.56 10.58
C THR A 247 2.70 -12.00 11.74
N PHE A 248 4.01 -11.73 11.66
CA PHE A 248 4.99 -12.01 12.71
C PHE A 248 5.53 -10.70 13.30
N PRO A 249 4.92 -10.15 14.37
CA PRO A 249 5.26 -8.81 14.89
C PRO A 249 6.68 -8.67 15.46
N ALA A 250 7.38 -9.78 15.67
CA ALA A 250 8.73 -9.78 16.20
C ALA A 250 9.80 -9.76 15.08
N ASP A 251 9.38 -9.87 13.82
CA ASP A 251 10.24 -10.17 12.69
C ASP A 251 10.08 -9.14 11.58
N ASP A 252 10.86 -8.06 11.70
CA ASP A 252 10.92 -6.95 10.75
C ASP A 252 12.07 -7.15 9.75
N ILE A 253 11.76 -7.20 8.46
CA ILE A 253 12.73 -7.48 7.39
C ILE A 253 13.90 -6.49 7.39
N ARG A 254 13.66 -5.22 7.71
CA ARG A 254 14.69 -4.17 7.69
C ARG A 254 15.75 -4.43 8.76
N LYS A 255 15.34 -4.98 9.91
CA LYS A 255 16.24 -5.32 11.02
C LYS A 255 17.02 -6.60 10.77
N LYS A 256 16.61 -7.44 9.80
CA LYS A 256 17.34 -8.63 9.38
C LYS A 256 18.52 -8.31 8.44
N LYS A 257 18.58 -7.09 7.89
CA LYS A 257 19.63 -6.66 6.96
C LYS A 257 20.50 -5.59 7.59
N ALA A 258 21.81 -5.77 7.53
CA ALA A 258 22.78 -4.83 8.12
C ALA A 258 22.67 -3.42 7.53
N THR A 259 22.33 -3.30 6.24
CA THR A 259 22.15 -2.02 5.56
C THR A 259 20.72 -1.46 5.68
N GLY A 260 19.77 -2.26 6.17
CA GLY A 260 18.34 -1.97 6.11
C GLY A 260 17.72 -2.11 4.71
N ILE A 261 18.53 -2.35 3.67
CA ILE A 261 18.07 -2.57 2.29
C ILE A 261 17.76 -4.05 2.10
N PHE A 262 16.61 -4.35 1.48
CA PHE A 262 16.13 -5.71 1.26
C PHE A 262 15.50 -5.88 -0.13
N THR A 263 15.38 -7.15 -0.54
CA THR A 263 14.78 -7.59 -1.80
C THR A 263 13.59 -8.51 -1.53
N GLN A 264 12.79 -8.82 -2.57
CA GLN A 264 11.74 -9.83 -2.43
C GLN A 264 12.31 -11.21 -2.07
N ALA A 265 13.51 -11.56 -2.56
CA ALA A 265 14.14 -12.84 -2.22
C ALA A 265 14.47 -12.94 -0.72
N ASP A 266 14.83 -11.82 -0.09
CA ASP A 266 15.06 -11.77 1.36
C ASP A 266 13.77 -11.99 2.15
N ILE A 267 12.66 -11.39 1.68
CA ILE A 267 11.33 -11.59 2.27
C ILE A 267 10.90 -13.06 2.11
N ASP A 268 11.11 -13.64 0.93
CA ASP A 268 10.77 -15.04 0.66
C ASP A 268 11.57 -15.99 1.57
N GLN A 269 12.89 -15.79 1.69
CA GLN A 269 13.76 -16.61 2.54
C GLN A 269 13.41 -16.53 4.04
N GLU A 270 13.28 -15.32 4.59
CA GLU A 270 12.98 -15.16 6.01
C GLU A 270 11.53 -15.56 6.33
N GLY A 271 10.59 -15.28 5.42
CA GLY A 271 9.19 -15.66 5.54
C GLY A 271 8.98 -17.16 5.54
N GLU A 272 9.65 -17.90 4.66
CA GLU A 272 9.60 -19.36 4.62
C GLU A 272 10.10 -19.97 5.93
N LYS A 273 11.31 -19.57 6.36
CA LYS A 273 11.91 -20.02 7.61
C LYS A 273 11.00 -19.76 8.83
N LEU A 274 10.40 -18.58 8.91
CA LEU A 274 9.48 -18.24 10.01
C LEU A 274 8.19 -19.04 9.94
N PHE A 275 7.66 -19.24 8.74
CA PHE A 275 6.44 -20.02 8.53
C PHE A 275 6.64 -21.48 8.95
N GLU A 276 7.75 -22.10 8.57
CA GLU A 276 8.12 -23.46 9.00
C GLU A 276 8.26 -23.53 10.53
N ALA A 277 9.02 -22.62 11.13
CA ALA A 277 9.21 -22.57 12.58
C ALA A 277 7.90 -22.31 13.36
N TRP A 278 6.93 -21.65 12.74
CA TRP A 278 5.61 -21.41 13.30
C TRP A 278 4.70 -22.64 13.26
N GLY A 279 4.98 -23.64 12.43
CA GLY A 279 4.18 -24.86 12.24
C GLY A 279 3.60 -25.02 10.82
N GLY A 280 3.98 -24.14 9.90
CA GLY A 280 3.75 -24.29 8.47
C GLY A 280 2.29 -24.47 8.05
N GLN A 281 2.11 -25.18 6.94
CA GLN A 281 0.82 -25.32 6.27
C GLN A 281 -0.22 -26.07 7.12
N GLU A 282 0.19 -27.08 7.89
CA GLU A 282 -0.72 -27.82 8.77
C GLU A 282 -1.37 -26.90 9.79
N ARG A 283 -0.56 -26.05 10.42
CA ARG A 283 -1.08 -25.08 11.38
C ARG A 283 -1.93 -24.00 10.72
N LEU A 284 -1.54 -23.52 9.54
CA LEU A 284 -2.34 -22.54 8.81
C LEU A 284 -3.74 -23.08 8.45
N LYS A 285 -3.82 -24.34 8.01
CA LYS A 285 -5.09 -25.03 7.76
C LYS A 285 -5.94 -25.14 9.03
N ALA A 286 -5.34 -25.47 10.17
CA ALA A 286 -6.08 -25.52 11.44
C ALA A 286 -6.73 -24.16 11.80
N CYS A 287 -6.11 -23.05 11.39
CA CYS A 287 -6.66 -21.71 11.61
C CYS A 287 -7.91 -21.41 10.75
N GLU A 288 -8.18 -22.16 9.67
CA GLU A 288 -9.40 -21.98 8.84
C GLU A 288 -10.69 -22.22 9.61
N SER A 289 -10.61 -22.95 10.73
CA SER A 289 -11.75 -23.19 11.62
C SER A 289 -12.06 -22.02 12.56
N LEU A 290 -11.20 -21.00 12.60
CA LEU A 290 -11.47 -19.80 13.37
C LEU A 290 -12.56 -18.97 12.67
N PRO A 291 -13.53 -18.42 13.42
CA PRO A 291 -14.61 -17.62 12.87
C PRO A 291 -14.14 -16.35 12.13
#